data_AF-C9JM63-F1
#
_entry.id   AF-C9JM63-F1
#
_cell.length_a   1.000
_cell.length_b   1.000
_cell.length_c   1.000
_cell.angle_alpha   90.00
_cell.angle_beta   90.00
_cell.angle_gamma   90.00
#
_symmetry.space_group_name_H-M   'P 1'
#
loop_
_entity.id
_entity.type
_entity.pdbx_description
1 polymer ?
#
loop_
_entity_poly.entity_id
_entity_poly.type
_entity_poly.pdbx_seq_one_letter_code
_entity_poly.pdbx_strand_id
1 'polypeptide(L)'
;MARGLPTIASLARLCQKLNRLKPLEDSTMETSLRRCLSTLDLTLLGVGGMVGSGLYVLTGAVAKEVAGPAVLLSFGVAAVA
;
A
#
# COMPACT_ATOMS: atom_id res chain seq x y z
N MET A 1 26.68 -20.00 25.73
CA MET A 1 27.08 -19.48 24.41
C MET A 1 25.84 -19.39 23.50
N ALA A 2 24.89 -18.49 23.80
CA ALA A 2 23.63 -18.40 23.06
C ALA A 2 23.14 -16.94 23.04
N ARG A 3 23.52 -16.20 21.99
CA ARG A 3 22.99 -14.88 21.67
C ARG A 3 22.76 -14.81 20.16
N GLY A 4 21.50 -14.60 19.76
CA GLY A 4 21.18 -14.15 18.40
C GLY A 4 20.04 -14.91 17.74
N LEU A 5 18.79 -14.59 18.07
CA LEU A 5 17.62 -14.89 17.23
C LEU A 5 16.35 -14.01 17.47
N PRO A 6 16.40 -12.77 18.03
CA PRO A 6 15.18 -11.97 18.23
C PRO A 6 14.58 -11.38 16.93
N THR A 7 15.37 -11.24 15.86
CA THR A 7 14.97 -10.52 14.62
C THR A 7 13.93 -11.29 13.80
N ILE A 8 14.11 -12.60 13.60
CA ILE A 8 13.21 -13.44 12.78
C ILE A 8 11.84 -13.62 13.46
N ALA A 9 11.84 -13.83 14.77
CA ALA A 9 10.60 -13.97 15.55
C ALA A 9 9.81 -12.65 15.66
N SER A 10 10.48 -11.50 15.62
CA SER A 10 9.82 -10.20 15.55
C SER A 10 9.16 -9.97 14.19
N LEU A 11 9.85 -10.33 13.11
CA LEU A 11 9.37 -10.18 11.73
C LEU A 11 8.16 -11.08 11.45
N ALA A 12 8.21 -12.33 11.90
CA ALA A 12 7.09 -13.27 11.80
C ALA A 12 5.85 -12.76 12.54
N ARG A 13 6.01 -12.19 13.75
CA ARG A 13 4.92 -11.60 14.52
C ARG A 13 4.33 -10.35 13.85
N LEU A 14 5.17 -9.53 13.21
CA LEU A 14 4.71 -8.37 12.44
C LEU A 14 3.91 -8.82 11.21
N CYS A 15 4.41 -9.78 10.42
CA CYS A 15 3.67 -10.35 9.29
C CYS A 15 2.34 -10.97 9.73
N GLN A 16 2.30 -11.65 10.87
CA GLN A 16 1.06 -12.24 11.41
C GLN A 16 0.07 -11.16 11.88
N LYS A 17 0.54 -10.02 12.41
CA LYS A 17 -0.32 -8.86 12.71
C LYS A 17 -0.85 -8.17 11.46
N LEU A 18 -0.02 -8.03 10.43
CA LEU A 18 -0.40 -7.40 9.16
C LEU A 18 -1.35 -8.27 8.34
N ASN A 19 -1.23 -9.60 8.43
CA ASN A 19 -2.09 -10.54 7.72
C ASN A 19 -3.36 -10.93 8.50
N ARG A 20 -3.78 -10.12 9.48
CA ARG A 20 -5.01 -10.39 10.24
C ARG A 20 -6.22 -10.01 9.40
N LEU A 21 -6.66 -10.93 8.56
CA LEU A 21 -7.89 -10.82 7.77
C LEU A 21 -9.11 -10.91 8.71
N LYS A 22 -10.07 -10.00 8.56
CA LYS A 22 -11.38 -10.15 9.22
C LYS A 22 -12.15 -11.28 8.52
N PRO A 23 -12.70 -12.25 9.26
CA PRO A 23 -13.64 -13.19 8.67
C PRO A 23 -14.82 -12.39 8.10
N LEU A 24 -15.16 -12.65 6.85
CA LEU A 24 -16.30 -12.02 6.19
C LEU A 24 -17.56 -12.77 6.63
N GLU A 25 -18.48 -12.10 7.32
CA GLU A 25 -19.79 -12.66 7.63
C GLU A 25 -20.61 -12.78 6.32
N ASP A 26 -21.01 -14.00 5.96
CA ASP A 26 -21.71 -14.33 4.71
C ASP A 26 -23.04 -13.58 4.51
N SER A 27 -23.62 -13.02 5.58
CA SER A 27 -24.98 -12.49 5.62
C SER A 27 -25.21 -11.19 4.82
N THR A 28 -24.18 -10.59 4.22
CA THR A 28 -24.28 -9.31 3.48
C THR A 28 -23.74 -9.38 2.05
N MET A 29 -23.59 -10.58 1.48
CA MET A 29 -23.01 -10.77 0.14
C MET A 29 -23.98 -10.66 -1.04
N GLU A 30 -25.26 -10.36 -0.80
CA GLU A 30 -26.27 -10.14 -1.84
C GLU A 30 -26.09 -8.76 -2.50
N THR A 31 -25.27 -8.69 -3.56
CA THR A 31 -25.11 -7.49 -4.39
C THR A 31 -25.60 -7.77 -5.81
N SER A 32 -26.34 -6.83 -6.42
CA SER A 32 -26.88 -6.97 -7.79
C SER A 32 -25.81 -7.08 -8.89
N LEU A 33 -24.53 -6.82 -8.59
CA LEU A 33 -23.42 -6.85 -9.55
C LEU A 33 -22.71 -8.20 -9.56
N ARG A 34 -22.30 -8.65 -10.75
CA ARG A 34 -21.52 -9.87 -10.94
C ARG A 34 -20.08 -9.63 -10.46
N ARG A 35 -19.60 -10.39 -9.47
CA ARG A 35 -18.19 -10.35 -9.04
C ARG A 35 -17.30 -11.00 -10.10
N CYS A 36 -16.72 -10.18 -10.95
CA CYS A 36 -15.80 -10.61 -12.01
C CYS A 36 -14.35 -10.15 -11.79
N LEU A 37 -14.11 -9.30 -10.79
CA LEU A 37 -12.78 -8.75 -10.52
C LEU A 37 -12.00 -9.69 -9.60
N SER A 38 -10.83 -10.12 -10.09
CA SER A 38 -9.83 -10.81 -9.29
C SER A 38 -9.12 -9.83 -8.34
N THR A 39 -8.38 -10.36 -7.37
CA THR A 39 -7.55 -9.55 -6.46
C THR A 39 -6.54 -8.70 -7.22
N LEU A 40 -6.01 -9.22 -8.33
CA LEU A 40 -5.12 -8.48 -9.21
C LEU A 40 -5.86 -7.32 -9.89
N ASP A 41 -7.06 -7.55 -10.41
CA ASP A 41 -7.83 -6.51 -11.09
C ASP A 41 -8.19 -5.37 -10.12
N LEU A 42 -8.56 -5.70 -8.88
CA LEU A 42 -8.80 -4.70 -7.83
C LEU A 42 -7.52 -3.92 -7.47
N THR A 43 -6.37 -4.59 -7.43
CA THR A 43 -5.08 -3.94 -7.14
C THR A 43 -4.71 -2.98 -8.27
N LEU A 44 -4.85 -3.41 -9.53
CA LEU A 44 -4.57 -2.58 -10.71
C LEU A 44 -5.56 -1.41 -10.80
N LEU A 45 -6.83 -1.62 -10.47
CA LEU A 45 -7.83 -0.55 -10.40
C LEU A 45 -7.46 0.48 -9.33
N GLY A 46 -6.99 0.05 -8.16
CA GLY A 46 -6.49 0.94 -7.12
C GLY A 46 -5.27 1.74 -7.56
N VAL A 47 -4.25 1.08 -8.13
CA VAL A 47 -3.03 1.76 -8.63
C VAL A 47 -3.37 2.75 -9.75
N GLY A 48 -4.20 2.34 -10.72
CA GLY A 48 -4.65 3.21 -11.80
C GLY A 48 -5.45 4.42 -11.31
N GLY A 49 -6.24 4.27 -10.25
CA GLY A 49 -6.98 5.36 -9.62
C GLY A 49 -6.09 6.36 -8.87
N MET A 50 -4.97 5.91 -8.30
CA MET A 50 -4.02 6.79 -7.59
C MET A 50 -3.12 7.59 -8.54
N VAL A 51 -2.77 7.02 -9.70
CA VAL A 51 -1.90 7.67 -10.70
C VAL A 51 -2.71 8.65 -11.56
N GLY A 52 -3.07 9.79 -10.97
CA GLY A 52 -3.81 10.87 -11.63
C GLY A 52 -2.94 12.06 -12.03
N SER A 53 -3.59 13.22 -12.24
CA SER A 53 -2.92 14.49 -12.53
C SER A 53 -1.88 14.91 -11.47
N GLY A 54 -2.05 14.46 -10.23
CA GLY A 54 -1.09 14.69 -9.14
C GLY A 54 0.30 14.13 -9.44
N LEU A 55 0.41 12.92 -9.98
CA LEU A 55 1.73 12.33 -10.27
C LEU A 55 2.36 12.97 -11.52
N TYR A 56 1.56 13.28 -12.55
CA TYR A 56 2.09 13.79 -13.83
C TYR A 56 2.39 15.28 -13.82
N VAL A 57 1.63 16.10 -13.09
CA VAL A 57 1.76 17.57 -13.10
C VAL A 57 2.40 18.07 -11.81
N LEU A 58 1.86 17.69 -10.65
CA LEU A 58 2.32 18.25 -9.37
C LEU A 58 3.72 17.75 -9.00
N THR A 59 4.10 16.52 -9.34
CA THR A 59 5.45 16.00 -9.04
C THR A 59 6.55 16.88 -9.65
N GLY A 60 6.37 17.35 -10.89
CA GLY A 60 7.34 18.24 -11.54
C GLY A 60 7.42 19.61 -10.87
N ALA A 61 6.27 20.17 -10.49
CA ALA A 61 6.22 21.44 -9.75
C ALA A 61 6.87 21.32 -8.37
N VAL A 62 6.59 20.25 -7.62
CA VAL A 62 7.19 19.99 -6.31
C VAL A 62 8.69 19.72 -6.44
N ALA A 63 9.12 18.99 -7.46
CA ALA A 63 10.54 18.76 -7.72
C ALA A 63 11.26 20.08 -8.05
N LYS A 64 10.64 20.98 -8.82
CA LYS A 64 11.28 22.25 -9.20
C LYS A 64 11.28 23.29 -8.08
N GLU A 65 10.15 23.47 -7.39
CA GLU A 65 9.92 24.61 -6.50
C GLU A 65 10.11 24.28 -5.01
N VAL A 66 10.05 23.00 -4.62
CA VAL A 66 10.01 22.60 -3.19
C VAL A 66 11.15 21.64 -2.82
N ALA A 67 11.16 20.43 -3.39
CA ALA A 67 12.00 19.33 -2.92
C ALA A 67 13.30 19.15 -3.73
N GLY A 68 13.39 19.70 -4.94
CA GLY A 68 14.59 19.54 -5.76
C GLY A 68 14.86 18.07 -6.10
N PRO A 69 16.14 17.65 -6.19
CA PRO A 69 16.50 16.24 -6.41
C PRO A 69 16.10 15.32 -5.24
N ALA A 70 15.75 15.87 -4.07
CA ALA A 70 15.30 15.10 -2.92
C ALA A 70 13.80 14.73 -2.97
N VAL A 71 13.09 15.05 -4.06
CA VAL A 71 11.67 14.72 -4.25
C VAL A 71 11.36 13.22 -4.08
N LEU A 72 12.29 12.34 -4.46
CA LEU A 72 12.18 10.90 -4.27
C LEU A 72 12.14 10.52 -2.78
N LEU A 73 12.95 11.17 -1.94
CA LEU A 73 12.95 10.93 -0.50
C LEU A 73 11.66 11.46 0.15
N SER A 74 11.16 12.62 -0.31
CA SER A 74 9.91 13.19 0.16
C SER A 74 8.72 12.25 -0.08
N PHE A 75 8.56 11.76 -1.31
CA PHE A 75 7.51 10.78 -1.63
C PHE A 75 7.72 9.44 -0.91
N GLY A 76 8.97 9.01 -0.72
CA GLY A 76 9.28 7.80 0.04
C GLY A 76 8.81 7.87 1.50
N VAL A 77 9.04 9.01 2.16
CA VAL A 77 8.53 9.25 3.52
C VAL A 77 7.01 9.33 3.53
N ALA A 78 6.40 10.04 2.57
CA ALA A 78 4.95 10.17 2.48
C ALA A 78 4.22 8.83 2.22
N ALA A 79 4.89 7.84 1.61
CA ALA A 79 4.32 6.51 1.40
C ALA A 79 4.35 5.62 2.64
N VAL A 80 5.28 5.87 3.57
CA VAL A 80 5.49 5.07 4.78
C VAL A 80 4.82 5.69 6.01
N ALA A 81 4.78 7.03 6.06
CA ALA A 81 4.14 7.81 7.11
C ALA A 81 2.62 7.72 7.03
#